data_AF-A0A920BD26-F1
#
_entry.id   AF-A0A920BD26-F1
#
_cell.length_a   1.000
_cell.length_b   1.000
_cell.length_c   1.000
_cell.angle_alpha   90.00
_cell.angle_beta   90.00
_cell.angle_gamma   90.00
#
_symmetry.space_group_name_H-M   'P 1'
#
loop_
_entity.id
_entity.type
_entity.pdbx_description
1 polymer ?
#
loop_
_entity_poly.entity_id
_entity_poly.type
_entity_poly.pdbx_seq_one_letter_code
_entity_poly.pdbx_strand_id
1 'polypeptide(L)'
;MKNLNTPEILHTEMPPQSMMGMEIRRKYFPDTIRFHNPGLRRHRTSEISCHQIEEFVSISLTGTHCALDCKHCGTNVLRGMNDLSRSSKSLFELCSELAEQGRGES
;
A
#
# COMPACT_ATOMS: atom_id res chain seq x y z
N MET A 1 13.26 30.91 -11.78
CA MET A 1 12.98 29.46 -11.71
C MET A 1 14.25 28.77 -11.26
N LYS A 2 14.25 28.09 -10.10
CA LYS A 2 15.43 27.35 -9.65
C LYS A 2 15.54 26.08 -10.48
N ASN A 3 16.62 25.93 -11.24
CA ASN A 3 16.99 24.67 -11.88
C ASN A 3 17.16 23.63 -10.78
N LEU A 4 16.16 22.74 -10.65
CA LEU A 4 16.32 21.51 -9.90
C LEU A 4 17.18 20.62 -10.77
N ASN A 5 18.45 20.43 -10.39
CA ASN A 5 19.32 19.45 -11.04
C ASN A 5 18.58 18.12 -11.06
N THR A 6 18.37 17.56 -12.25
CA THR A 6 17.98 16.16 -12.42
C THR A 6 18.94 15.33 -11.58
N PRO A 7 18.48 14.54 -10.60
CA PRO A 7 19.39 13.68 -9.86
C PRO A 7 20.09 12.80 -10.89
N GLU A 8 21.42 12.85 -10.88
CA GLU A 8 22.27 11.96 -11.65
C GLU A 8 21.89 10.54 -11.22
N ILE A 9 21.01 9.91 -11.99
CA ILE A 9 20.63 8.52 -11.76
C ILE A 9 21.94 7.78 -11.86
N LEU A 10 22.38 7.18 -10.76
CA LEU A 10 23.58 6.34 -10.73
C LEU A 10 23.46 5.32 -11.86
N HIS A 11 24.12 5.60 -12.99
CA HIS A 11 24.25 4.72 -14.15
C HIS A 11 25.24 3.60 -13.79
N THR A 12 25.04 2.96 -12.65
CA THR A 12 25.76 1.76 -12.28
C THR A 12 25.13 0.61 -13.04
N GLU A 13 25.97 -0.18 -13.71
CA GLU A 13 25.52 -1.43 -14.32
C GLU A 13 24.78 -2.27 -13.28
N MET A 14 23.57 -2.70 -13.63
CA MET A 14 22.75 -3.53 -12.76
C MET A 14 23.54 -4.80 -12.42
N PRO A 15 23.75 -5.12 -11.12
CA PRO A 15 24.62 -6.23 -10.75
C PRO A 15 24.03 -7.56 -11.25
N PRO A 16 24.85 -8.57 -11.60
CA PRO A 16 24.37 -9.81 -12.24
C PRO A 16 23.23 -10.52 -11.49
N GLN A 17 23.25 -10.42 -10.16
CA GLN A 17 22.20 -10.94 -9.26
C GLN A 17 20.82 -10.29 -9.46
N SER A 18 20.74 -9.07 -9.99
CA SER A 18 19.48 -8.42 -10.37
C SER A 18 18.88 -9.00 -11.66
N MET A 19 19.73 -9.48 -12.59
CA MET A 19 19.28 -10.15 -13.81
C MET A 19 18.63 -11.51 -13.50
N MET A 20 19.22 -12.27 -12.57
CA MET A 20 18.65 -13.54 -12.10
C MET A 20 17.25 -13.36 -11.49
N GLY A 21 17.03 -12.27 -10.73
CA GLY A 21 15.71 -11.95 -10.19
C GLY A 21 14.66 -11.73 -11.28
N MET A 22 15.02 -11.07 -12.38
CA MET A 22 14.12 -10.84 -13.50
C MET A 22 13.81 -12.12 -14.28
N GLU A 23 14.79 -12.99 -14.48
CA GLU A 23 14.60 -14.30 -15.11
C GLU A 23 13.63 -15.19 -14.31
N ILE A 24 13.80 -15.24 -12.98
CA ILE A 24 12.87 -15.94 -12.09
C ILE A 24 11.47 -15.34 -12.21
N ARG A 25 11.34 -14.01 -12.16
CA ARG A 25 10.03 -13.35 -12.29
C ARG A 25 9.33 -13.74 -13.60
N ARG A 26 10.03 -13.73 -14.74
CA ARG A 26 9.45 -14.09 -16.04
C ARG A 26 9.08 -15.57 -16.15
N LYS A 27 9.84 -16.45 -15.49
CA LYS A 27 9.58 -17.89 -15.51
C LYS A 27 8.31 -18.26 -14.74
N TYR A 28 8.02 -17.57 -13.64
CA TYR A 28 6.95 -17.96 -12.71
C TYR A 28 5.72 -17.04 -12.70
N PHE A 29 5.81 -15.82 -13.26
CA PHE A 29 4.72 -14.85 -13.27
C PHE A 29 4.44 -14.32 -14.68
N PRO A 30 3.18 -13.98 -15.01
CA PRO A 30 2.84 -13.37 -16.30
C PRO A 30 3.62 -12.07 -16.56
N ASP A 31 3.82 -11.73 -17.82
CA ASP A 31 4.40 -10.44 -18.26
C ASP A 31 3.38 -9.28 -18.19
N THR A 32 2.55 -9.28 -17.15
CA THR A 32 1.64 -8.18 -16.82
C THR A 32 2.05 -7.56 -15.49
N ILE A 33 1.87 -6.24 -15.38
CA ILE A 33 2.07 -5.51 -14.13
C ILE A 33 0.71 -4.97 -13.73
N ARG A 34 0.22 -5.41 -12.57
CA ARG A 34 -1.02 -4.88 -11.97
C ARG A 34 -0.63 -3.80 -10.99
N PHE A 35 -1.19 -2.61 -11.18
CA PHE A 35 -1.02 -1.50 -10.26
C PHE A 35 -2.18 -1.51 -9.27
N HIS A 36 -1.85 -1.54 -7.99
CA HIS A 36 -2.79 -1.44 -6.89
C HIS A 36 -2.45 -0.20 -6.07
N ASN A 37 -3.46 0.55 -5.67
CA ASN A 37 -3.26 1.78 -4.90
C ASN A 37 -3.84 1.59 -3.48
N PRO A 38 -3.00 1.43 -2.44
CA PRO A 38 -3.50 1.21 -1.11
C PRO A 38 -4.28 2.43 -0.61
N GLY A 39 -5.53 2.21 -0.14
CA GLY A 39 -6.41 3.28 0.36
C GLY A 39 -5.84 4.09 1.55
N LEU A 40 -4.78 3.60 2.18
CA LEU A 40 -4.10 4.22 3.32
C LEU A 40 -3.50 5.61 3.00
N ARG A 41 -3.18 5.89 1.74
CA ARG A 41 -2.69 7.20 1.30
C ARG A 41 -3.53 7.68 0.13
N ARG A 42 -3.96 8.94 0.16
CA ARG A 42 -4.64 9.55 -0.99
C ARG A 42 -3.61 9.87 -2.07
N HIS A 43 -3.78 9.26 -3.23
CA HIS A 43 -3.01 9.56 -4.44
C HIS A 43 -3.92 10.26 -5.45
N ARG A 44 -3.46 11.38 -6.01
CA ARG A 44 -4.15 12.09 -7.10
C ARG A 44 -3.15 12.29 -8.23
N THR A 45 -3.37 11.58 -9.34
CA THR A 45 -2.56 11.71 -10.56
C THR A 45 -3.49 11.75 -11.77
N SER A 46 -2.96 12.02 -12.96
CA SER A 46 -3.75 11.98 -14.21
C SER A 46 -4.34 10.60 -14.52
N GLU A 47 -3.64 9.54 -14.08
CA GLU A 47 -4.01 8.14 -14.27
C GLU A 47 -4.95 7.64 -13.17
N ILE A 48 -5.02 8.35 -12.04
CA ILE A 48 -5.79 7.99 -10.86
C ILE A 48 -6.75 9.15 -10.55
N SER A 49 -7.95 9.11 -11.14
CA SER A 49 -9.00 10.12 -10.98
C SER A 49 -9.68 10.11 -9.60
N CYS A 50 -9.26 9.21 -8.70
CA CYS A 50 -9.67 9.07 -7.29
C CYS A 50 -11.16 8.75 -7.11
N HIS A 51 -11.54 7.49 -6.87
CA HIS A 51 -12.78 7.20 -6.12
C HIS A 51 -12.78 5.89 -5.31
N GLN A 52 -11.92 4.91 -5.61
CA GLN A 52 -11.92 3.65 -4.86
C GLN A 52 -10.96 3.73 -3.65
N ILE A 53 -11.30 4.51 -2.62
CA ILE A 53 -10.63 4.49 -1.29
C ILE A 53 -10.75 3.10 -0.63
N GLU A 54 -11.63 2.29 -1.20
CA GLU A 54 -12.06 0.97 -0.78
C GLU A 54 -11.16 -0.17 -1.25
N GLU A 55 -10.23 0.05 -2.18
CA GLU A 55 -9.25 -0.95 -2.56
C GLU A 55 -8.15 -1.05 -1.48
N PHE A 56 -7.99 -2.24 -0.91
CA PHE A 56 -7.05 -2.54 0.19
C PHE A 56 -7.35 -1.79 1.49
N VAL A 57 -8.52 -2.04 2.07
CA VAL A 57 -8.90 -1.52 3.39
C VAL A 57 -7.98 -2.07 4.47
N SER A 58 -7.20 -1.18 5.09
CA SER A 58 -6.39 -1.50 6.25
C SER A 58 -7.20 -1.35 7.55
N ILE A 59 -7.24 -2.39 8.38
CA ILE A 59 -7.93 -2.41 9.68
C ILE A 59 -6.88 -2.42 10.80
N SER A 60 -7.02 -1.51 11.77
CA SER A 60 -6.22 -1.52 13.00
C SER A 60 -6.99 -2.19 14.13
N LEU A 61 -6.41 -3.24 14.69
CA LEU A 61 -6.99 -3.98 15.82
C LEU A 61 -6.81 -3.25 17.15
N THR A 62 -5.81 -2.38 17.25
CA THR A 62 -5.45 -1.62 18.48
C THR A 62 -5.66 -0.11 18.31
N GLY A 63 -6.37 0.30 17.27
CA GLY A 63 -6.54 1.70 16.91
C GLY A 63 -5.20 2.39 16.61
N THR A 64 -4.91 3.47 17.32
CA THR A 64 -3.65 4.23 17.13
C THR A 64 -2.54 3.82 18.11
N HIS A 65 -2.80 2.82 18.96
CA HIS A 65 -1.82 2.35 19.94
C HIS A 65 -0.85 1.33 19.34
N CYS A 66 0.44 1.54 19.54
CA CYS A 66 1.51 0.60 19.18
C CYS A 66 2.61 0.65 20.24
N ALA A 67 2.93 -0.51 20.85
CA ALA A 67 3.92 -0.60 21.92
C ALA A 67 5.36 -0.27 21.48
N LEU A 68 5.66 -0.39 20.19
CA LEU A 68 7.01 -0.19 19.66
C LEU A 68 7.37 1.28 19.39
N ASP A 69 6.38 2.14 19.15
CA ASP A 69 6.53 3.57 18.84
C ASP A 69 7.75 3.91 17.95
N CYS A 70 7.93 3.15 16.87
CA CYS A 70 9.12 3.25 16.03
C CYS A 70 9.23 4.62 15.37
N LYS A 71 10.43 5.23 15.38
CA LYS A 71 10.72 6.52 14.71
C LYS A 71 10.28 6.58 13.23
N HIS A 72 10.26 5.42 12.55
CA HIS A 72 9.85 5.32 11.15
C HIS A 72 8.40 5.75 10.92
N CYS A 73 7.46 5.29 11.74
CA CYS A 73 6.03 5.59 11.56
C CYS A 73 5.49 6.58 12.60
N GLY A 74 6.03 6.56 13.83
CA GLY A 74 5.56 7.36 14.96
C GLY A 74 4.05 7.25 15.18
N THR A 75 3.47 6.07 14.95
CA THR A 75 2.02 5.76 14.97
C THR A 75 1.15 6.49 13.93
N ASN A 76 1.72 7.40 13.11
CA ASN A 76 0.92 8.23 12.19
C ASN A 76 0.20 7.41 11.12
N VAL A 77 0.82 6.31 10.66
CA VAL A 77 0.23 5.38 9.69
C VAL A 77 -1.07 4.77 10.20
N LEU A 78 -1.17 4.51 11.51
CA LEU A 78 -2.35 3.87 12.12
C LEU A 78 -3.58 4.77 12.08
N ARG A 79 -3.40 6.10 12.00
CA ARG A 79 -4.50 7.08 11.93
C ARG A 79 -5.29 6.99 10.62
N GLY A 80 -4.69 6.44 9.56
CA GLY A 80 -5.36 6.22 8.28
C GLY A 80 -6.11 4.89 8.16
N MET A 81 -6.00 4.02 9.18
CA MET A 81 -6.62 2.70 9.18
C MET A 81 -8.02 2.73 9.79
N ASN A 82 -8.87 1.76 9.43
CA ASN A 82 -10.16 1.54 10.06
C ASN A 82 -9.96 1.03 11.49
N ASP A 83 -10.38 1.79 12.49
CA ASP A 83 -10.13 1.50 13.90
C ASP A 83 -11.18 0.53 14.47
N LEU A 84 -10.82 -0.76 14.56
CA LEU A 84 -11.68 -1.79 15.12
C LEU A 84 -11.86 -1.62 16.64
N SER A 85 -10.87 -1.06 17.34
CA SER A 85 -10.92 -0.91 18.81
C SER A 85 -12.04 0.02 19.28
N ARG A 86 -12.54 0.87 18.38
CA ARG A 86 -13.66 1.79 18.61
C ARG A 86 -14.99 1.28 18.05
N SER A 87 -14.99 0.12 17.40
CA SER A 87 -16.17 -0.52 16.83
C SER A 87 -16.83 -1.45 17.85
N SER A 88 -18.15 -1.58 17.77
CA SER A 88 -18.88 -2.64 18.49
C SER A 88 -18.87 -3.98 17.75
N LYS A 89 -18.30 -4.03 16.54
CA LYS A 89 -18.24 -5.22 15.68
C LYS A 89 -17.02 -6.06 16.02
N SER A 90 -17.15 -7.38 15.86
CA SER A 90 -16.02 -8.28 15.74
C SER A 90 -15.25 -8.02 14.44
N LEU A 91 -13.99 -8.49 14.39
CA LEU A 91 -13.19 -8.45 13.17
C LEU A 91 -13.90 -9.17 12.02
N PHE A 92 -14.56 -10.30 12.30
CA PHE A 92 -15.25 -11.09 11.29
C PHE A 92 -16.43 -10.31 10.68
N GLU A 93 -17.30 -9.72 11.50
CA GLU A 93 -18.43 -8.92 11.03
C GLU A 93 -17.96 -7.74 10.17
N LEU A 94 -16.90 -7.04 10.61
CA LEU A 94 -16.32 -5.95 9.82
C LEU A 94 -15.79 -6.45 8.46
N CYS A 95 -15.08 -7.58 8.44
CA CYS A 95 -14.57 -8.16 7.19
C CYS A 95 -15.71 -8.62 6.27
N SER A 96 -16.76 -9.24 6.80
CA SER A 96 -17.93 -9.65 6.02
C SER A 96 -18.61 -8.45 5.35
N GLU A 97 -18.81 -7.36 6.08
CA GLU A 97 -19.39 -6.14 5.51
C GLU A 97 -18.50 -5.50 4.44
N LEU A 98 -17.19 -5.49 4.65
CA LEU A 98 -16.23 -4.98 3.65
C LEU A 98 -16.25 -5.85 2.40
N ALA A 99 -16.36 -7.18 2.54
CA ALA A 99 -16.47 -8.10 1.41
C ALA A 99 -17.77 -7.88 0.63
N GLU A 100 -18.92 -7.72 1.31
CA GLU A 100 -20.21 -7.39 0.68
C GLU A 100 -20.18 -6.07 -0.10
N GLN A 101 -19.34 -5.12 0.34
CA GLN A 101 -19.13 -3.84 -0.34
C GLN A 101 -18.12 -3.92 -1.50
N GLY A 102 -17.66 -5.12 -1.87
CA GLY A 102 -16.67 -5.34 -2.94
C GLY A 102 -15.24 -4.97 -2.56
N ARG A 103 -14.93 -4.84 -1.26
CA ARG A 103 -13.64 -4.34 -0.75
C ARG A 103 -12.64 -5.44 -0.38
N GLY A 104 -12.94 -6.69 -0.76
CA GLY A 104 -12.15 -7.89 -0.45
C GLY A 104 -11.81 -8.78 -1.65
N GLU A 105 -12.30 -8.45 -2.84
CA GLU A 105 -11.98 -9.17 -4.08
C GLU A 105 -11.09 -8.29 -4.97
N SER A 106 -9.93 -8.81 -5.36
CA SER A 106 -8.99 -8.21 -6.32
C SER A 106 -8.75 -9.16 -7.49
#